data_AF-A0A3B8RSJ7-F1
#
_entry.id   AF-A0A3B8RSJ7-F1
#
_cell.length_a   1.000
_cell.length_b   1.000
_cell.length_c   1.000
_cell.angle_alpha   90.00
_cell.angle_beta   90.00
_cell.angle_gamma   90.00
#
_symmetry.space_group_name_H-M   'P 1'
#
loop_
_entity.id
_entity.type
_entity.pdbx_description
1 polymer ?
#
loop_
_entity_poly.entity_id
_entity_poly.type
_entity_poly.pdbx_seq_one_letter_code
_entity_poly.pdbx_strand_id
1 'polypeptide(L)'
;MGQQQLLLIVLGVIVVGIAIAIGITLFSANAVSANRDGVVSDLNHLGAMAQQFYKKPTSQGGGGNAFTGWTLPEELDTTANGNYVLTVNAQSVTIQGYGTELATNGSKINHTATVVPFAVTVAKTN
;
A
#
# COMPACT_ATOMS: atom_id res chain seq x y z
N MET A 1 -3.02 44.17 -36.09
CA MET A 1 -2.56 42.77 -36.24
C MET A 1 -1.63 42.33 -35.10
N GLY A 2 -0.61 43.11 -34.71
CA GLY A 2 0.27 42.75 -33.58
C GLY A 2 -0.43 42.51 -32.23
N GLN A 3 -1.44 43.31 -31.88
CA GLN A 3 -2.20 43.14 -30.63
C GLN A 3 -3.00 41.83 -30.57
N GLN A 4 -3.62 41.39 -31.67
CA GLN A 4 -4.37 40.13 -31.72
C GLN A 4 -3.44 38.91 -31.68
N GLN A 5 -2.30 38.97 -32.36
CA GLN A 5 -1.29 37.92 -32.29
C GLN A 5 -0.70 37.78 -30.88
N LEU A 6 -0.46 38.90 -30.20
CA LEU A 6 0.04 38.89 -28.83
C LEU A 6 -0.98 38.27 -27.86
N LEU A 7 -2.29 38.54 -28.04
CA LEU A 7 -3.35 37.92 -27.24
C LEU A 7 -3.45 36.40 -27.46
N LEU A 8 -3.29 35.91 -28.68
CA LEU A 8 -3.33 34.48 -28.98
C LEU A 8 -2.14 33.73 -28.39
N ILE A 9 -0.96 34.35 -28.37
CA ILE A 9 0.23 33.78 -27.71
C ILE A 9 0.00 33.68 -26.20
N VAL A 10 -0.52 34.74 -25.57
CA VAL A 10 -0.82 34.74 -24.13
C VAL A 10 -1.83 33.65 -23.78
N LEU A 11 -2.89 33.50 -24.57
CA LEU A 11 -3.87 32.44 -24.38
C LEU A 11 -3.24 31.04 -24.48
N GLY A 12 -2.36 30.83 -25.46
CA GLY A 12 -1.64 29.56 -25.62
C GLY A 12 -0.77 29.21 -24.42
N VAL A 13 -0.02 30.18 -23.88
CA VAL A 13 0.83 29.97 -22.70
C VAL A 13 0.01 29.67 -21.46
N ILE A 14 -1.15 30.32 -21.27
CA ILE A 14 -2.05 30.04 -20.15
C ILE A 14 -2.53 28.59 -20.17
N VAL A 15 -2.95 28.09 -21.35
CA VAL A 15 -3.43 26.72 -21.50
C VAL A 15 -2.31 25.71 -21.20
N VAL A 16 -1.11 25.93 -21.74
CA VAL A 16 0.05 25.06 -21.49
C VAL A 16 0.44 25.06 -20.01
N GLY A 17 0.42 26.23 -19.35
CA GLY A 17 0.73 26.35 -17.93
C GLY A 17 -0.21 25.52 -17.04
N ILE A 18 -1.52 25.57 -17.32
CA ILE A 18 -2.51 24.77 -16.59
C ILE A 18 -2.33 23.26 -16.86
N ALA A 19 -2.07 22.88 -18.11
CA ALA A 19 -1.86 21.48 -18.48
C ALA A 19 -0.66 20.85 -17.74
N ILE A 20 0.44 21.59 -17.60
CA ILE A 20 1.62 21.13 -16.85
C ILE A 20 1.27 20.95 -15.36
N ALA A 21 0.58 21.93 -14.75
CA ALA A 21 0.18 21.86 -13.35
C ALA A 21 -0.70 20.63 -13.07
N ILE A 22 -1.68 20.36 -13.93
CA ILE A 22 -2.55 19.18 -13.81
C ILE A 22 -1.77 17.88 -14.07
N GLY A 23 -0.84 17.87 -15.03
CA GLY A 23 -0.01 16.70 -15.31
C GLY A 23 0.82 16.27 -14.10
N ILE A 24 1.38 17.24 -13.37
CA ILE A 24 2.17 16.98 -12.14
C ILE A 24 1.28 16.38 -11.04
N THR A 25 0.09 16.95 -10.81
CA THR A 25 -0.80 16.44 -9.76
C THR A 25 -1.31 15.04 -10.07
N LEU A 26 -1.62 14.74 -11.34
CA LEU A 26 -2.02 13.41 -11.77
C LEU A 26 -0.90 12.38 -11.62
N PHE A 27 0.35 12.74 -11.98
CA PHE A 27 1.49 11.85 -11.82
C PHE A 27 1.72 11.49 -10.34
N SER A 28 1.67 12.50 -9.46
CA SER A 28 1.77 12.27 -8.01
C SER A 28 0.62 11.40 -7.48
N ALA A 29 -0.62 11.65 -7.89
CA ALA A 29 -1.76 10.84 -7.49
C ALA A 29 -1.64 9.37 -7.94
N ASN A 30 -1.11 9.14 -9.15
CA ASN A 30 -0.86 7.79 -9.65
C ASN A 30 0.24 7.07 -8.86
N ALA A 31 1.33 7.76 -8.49
CA ALA A 31 2.38 7.18 -7.65
C ALA A 31 1.84 6.75 -6.28
N VAL A 32 1.03 7.60 -5.64
CA VAL A 32 0.36 7.30 -4.37
C VAL A 32 -0.59 6.11 -4.51
N SER A 33 -1.39 6.06 -5.58
CA SER A 33 -2.30 4.93 -5.82
C SER A 33 -1.54 3.62 -6.05
N ALA A 34 -0.47 3.65 -6.84
CA ALA A 34 0.36 2.47 -7.09
C ALA A 34 1.01 1.95 -5.81
N ASN A 35 1.53 2.85 -4.96
CA ASN A 35 2.08 2.48 -3.65
C ASN A 35 1.01 1.86 -2.74
N ARG A 36 -0.19 2.46 -2.72
CA ARG A 36 -1.34 1.94 -1.96
C ARG A 36 -1.70 0.52 -2.37
N ASP A 37 -1.80 0.28 -3.67
CA ASP A 37 -2.13 -1.04 -4.21
C ASP A 37 -0.99 -2.05 -3.96
N GLY A 38 0.27 -1.61 -4.03
CA GLY A 38 1.44 -2.38 -3.63
C GLY A 38 1.39 -2.82 -2.17
N VAL A 39 1.10 -1.90 -1.25
CA VAL A 39 0.93 -2.21 0.19
C VAL A 39 -0.19 -3.23 0.41
N VAL A 40 -1.34 -3.07 -0.27
CA VAL A 40 -2.45 -4.05 -0.19
C VAL A 40 -2.01 -5.41 -0.74
N SER A 41 -1.25 -5.45 -1.83
CA SER A 41 -0.75 -6.70 -2.41
C SER A 41 0.18 -7.43 -1.44
N ASP A 42 1.14 -6.72 -0.86
CA ASP A 42 2.08 -7.26 0.13
C ASP A 42 1.34 -7.78 1.38
N LEU A 43 0.36 -7.02 1.87
CA LEU A 43 -0.50 -7.45 3.00
C LEU A 43 -1.29 -8.73 2.69
N ASN A 44 -1.82 -8.87 1.47
CA ASN A 44 -2.50 -10.11 1.06
C ASN A 44 -1.53 -11.28 0.95
N HIS A 45 -0.34 -11.05 0.41
CA HIS A 45 0.69 -12.07 0.31
C HIS A 45 1.13 -12.57 1.71
N LEU A 46 1.46 -11.65 2.60
CA LEU A 46 1.80 -11.93 4.00
C LEU A 46 0.65 -12.64 4.72
N GLY A 47 -0.59 -12.22 4.49
CA GLY A 47 -1.77 -12.89 5.05
C GLY A 47 -1.94 -14.32 4.56
N ALA A 48 -1.70 -14.59 3.28
CA ALA A 48 -1.73 -15.94 2.73
C ALA A 48 -0.64 -16.83 3.35
N MET A 49 0.58 -16.30 3.55
CA MET A 49 1.66 -17.02 4.24
C MET A 49 1.31 -17.35 5.68
N ALA A 50 0.71 -16.41 6.42
CA ALA A 50 0.22 -16.65 7.78
C ALA A 50 -0.84 -17.76 7.82
N GLN A 51 -1.78 -17.78 6.87
CA GLN A 51 -2.78 -18.85 6.79
C GLN A 51 -2.17 -20.21 6.44
N GLN A 52 -1.18 -20.24 5.55
CA GLN A 52 -0.44 -21.47 5.24
C GLN A 52 0.28 -22.00 6.49
N PHE A 53 0.91 -21.11 7.27
CA PHE A 53 1.53 -21.49 8.55
C PHE A 53 0.50 -22.10 9.51
N TYR A 54 -0.66 -21.46 9.69
CA TYR A 54 -1.73 -21.95 10.56
C TYR A 54 -2.17 -23.38 10.21
N LYS A 55 -2.36 -23.66 8.91
CA LYS A 55 -2.84 -24.96 8.43
C LYS A 55 -1.77 -26.06 8.47
N LYS A 56 -0.49 -25.68 8.42
CA LYS A 56 0.61 -26.63 8.41
C LYS A 56 0.79 -27.25 9.80
N PRO A 57 0.95 -28.58 9.93
CA PRO A 57 1.21 -29.22 11.23
C PRO A 57 2.52 -28.75 11.85
N THR A 58 2.59 -28.74 13.18
CA THR A 58 3.81 -28.40 13.93
C THR A 58 4.99 -29.31 13.60
N SER A 59 4.74 -30.59 13.28
CA SER A 59 5.75 -31.56 12.84
C SER A 59 6.44 -31.20 11.53
N GLN A 60 5.88 -30.26 10.75
CA GLN A 60 6.46 -29.76 9.51
C GLN A 60 6.88 -28.27 9.62
N GLY A 61 6.99 -27.73 10.84
CA GLY A 61 7.34 -26.32 11.08
C GLY A 61 6.18 -25.34 10.83
N GLY A 62 4.94 -25.80 10.94
CA GLY A 62 3.75 -24.95 10.93
C GLY A 62 3.21 -24.63 12.33
N GLY A 63 2.07 -23.95 12.37
CA GLY A 63 1.42 -23.50 13.59
C GLY A 63 0.42 -24.49 14.20
N GLY A 64 0.04 -25.55 13.48
CA GLY A 64 -0.83 -26.61 14.02
C GLY A 64 -2.18 -26.12 14.55
N ASN A 65 -2.86 -25.25 13.78
CA ASN A 65 -4.08 -24.53 14.18
C ASN A 65 -3.86 -23.38 15.19
N ALA A 66 -2.65 -22.86 15.27
CA ALA A 66 -2.37 -21.59 15.93
C ALA A 66 -1.49 -20.73 15.03
N PHE A 67 -1.58 -19.41 15.16
CA PHE A 67 -0.61 -18.50 14.53
C PHE A 67 0.61 -18.23 15.42
N THR A 68 0.63 -18.76 16.65
CA THR A 68 1.73 -18.60 17.59
C THR A 68 3.05 -19.04 16.95
N GLY A 69 4.03 -18.14 16.93
CA GLY A 69 5.34 -18.40 16.32
C GLY A 69 5.43 -18.07 14.83
N TRP A 70 4.36 -17.57 14.21
CA TRP A 70 4.47 -16.96 12.88
C TRP A 70 5.26 -15.65 12.98
N THR A 71 6.21 -15.45 12.07
CA THR A 71 7.02 -14.22 11.97
C THR A 71 6.98 -13.70 10.55
N LEU A 72 7.18 -12.39 10.39
CA LEU A 72 7.44 -11.81 9.08
C LEU A 72 8.77 -12.36 8.53
N PRO A 73 8.83 -12.76 7.26
CA PRO A 73 10.11 -12.94 6.57
C PRO A 73 10.87 -11.60 6.55
N GLU A 74 12.17 -11.61 6.81
CA GLU A 74 13.00 -10.38 6.85
C GLU A 74 12.93 -9.60 5.53
N GLU A 75 12.81 -10.28 4.38
CA GLU A 75 12.68 -9.64 3.07
C GLU A 75 11.33 -8.91 2.86
N LEU A 76 10.34 -9.20 3.69
CA LEU A 76 8.99 -8.63 3.61
C LEU A 76 8.63 -7.77 4.83
N ASP A 77 9.58 -7.56 5.75
CA ASP A 77 9.41 -6.56 6.82
C ASP A 77 9.45 -5.13 6.24
N THR A 78 10.24 -4.93 5.19
CA THR A 78 10.45 -3.67 4.49
C THR A 78 10.52 -3.96 3.00
N THR A 79 9.52 -3.51 2.26
CA THR A 79 9.48 -3.59 0.80
C THR A 79 9.66 -2.21 0.18
N ALA A 80 9.78 -2.15 -1.15
CA ALA A 80 9.74 -0.87 -1.87
C ALA A 80 8.42 -0.12 -1.67
N ASN A 81 7.34 -0.84 -1.31
CA ASN A 81 6.02 -0.28 -1.11
C ASN A 81 5.85 0.28 0.32
N GLY A 82 6.45 -0.35 1.32
CA GLY A 82 6.21 0.02 2.70
C GLY A 82 6.98 -0.78 3.76
N ASN A 83 6.72 -0.43 5.01
CA ASN A 83 7.19 -1.16 6.18
C ASN A 83 6.03 -1.90 6.85
N TYR A 84 6.24 -3.12 7.33
CA TYR A 84 5.21 -3.99 7.86
C TYR A 84 5.50 -4.36 9.31
N VAL A 85 4.53 -4.14 10.18
CA VAL A 85 4.63 -4.45 11.61
C VAL A 85 3.63 -5.52 11.97
N LEU A 86 4.12 -6.54 12.68
CA LEU A 86 3.38 -7.74 13.02
C LEU A 86 2.92 -7.75 14.48
N THR A 87 1.65 -8.09 14.68
CA THR A 87 1.09 -8.47 15.98
C THR A 87 0.42 -9.83 15.87
N VAL A 88 0.95 -10.84 16.58
CA VAL A 88 0.44 -12.22 16.56
C VAL A 88 -0.38 -12.52 17.81
N ASN A 89 -1.56 -13.10 17.61
CA ASN A 89 -2.34 -13.79 18.62
C ASN A 89 -2.51 -15.26 18.24
N ALA A 90 -2.98 -16.11 19.15
CA ALA A 90 -3.13 -17.54 18.87
C ALA A 90 -4.07 -17.84 17.68
N GLN A 91 -5.12 -17.04 17.49
CA GLN A 91 -6.17 -17.26 16.48
C GLN A 91 -6.32 -16.13 15.46
N SER A 92 -5.54 -15.06 15.59
CA SER A 92 -5.54 -13.97 14.64
C SER A 92 -4.16 -13.35 14.53
N VAL A 93 -3.87 -12.81 13.35
CA VAL A 93 -2.67 -12.03 13.11
C VAL A 93 -3.07 -10.68 12.55
N THR A 94 -2.51 -9.62 13.11
CA THR A 94 -2.70 -8.27 12.60
C THR A 94 -1.39 -7.79 12.01
N ILE A 95 -1.41 -7.36 10.75
CA ILE A 95 -0.25 -6.84 10.03
C ILE A 95 -0.56 -5.40 9.64
N GLN A 96 0.22 -4.45 10.13
CA GLN A 96 0.10 -3.03 9.78
C GLN A 96 1.13 -2.69 8.71
N GLY A 97 0.67 -2.33 7.52
CA GLY A 97 1.50 -1.87 6.40
C GLY A 97 1.49 -0.35 6.31
N TYR A 98 2.68 0.24 6.35
CA TYR A 98 2.92 1.67 6.21
C TYR A 98 3.55 1.96 4.85
N GLY A 99 2.83 2.64 3.97
CA GLY A 99 3.34 3.01 2.64
C GLY A 99 4.46 4.05 2.71
N THR A 100 5.34 4.02 1.72
CA THR A 100 6.45 4.99 1.56
C THR A 100 5.98 6.33 1.00
N GLU A 101 4.89 6.34 0.24
CA GLU A 101 4.29 7.56 -0.32
C GLU A 101 3.31 8.22 0.66
N LEU A 102 3.23 9.56 0.60
CA LEU A 102 2.25 10.34 1.36
C LEU A 102 0.98 10.50 0.51
N ALA A 103 -0.18 10.27 1.12
CA ALA A 103 -1.45 10.57 0.48
C ALA A 103 -1.60 12.08 0.21
N THR A 104 -2.51 12.47 -0.68
CA THR A 104 -2.73 13.88 -1.10
C THR A 104 -3.03 14.83 0.07
N ASN A 105 -3.46 14.31 1.22
CA ASN A 105 -3.70 15.05 2.46
C ASN A 105 -2.47 15.14 3.39
N GLY A 106 -1.30 14.62 2.97
CA GLY A 106 -0.08 14.55 3.77
C GLY A 106 -0.02 13.39 4.77
N SER A 107 -1.06 12.55 4.84
CA SER A 107 -1.07 11.39 5.73
C SER A 107 -0.26 10.24 5.12
N LYS A 108 0.48 9.51 5.97
CA LYS A 108 1.07 8.23 5.57
C LYS A 108 -0.04 7.23 5.22
N ILE A 109 0.13 6.49 4.13
CA ILE A 109 -0.72 5.33 3.83
C ILE A 109 -0.58 4.33 4.97
N ASN A 110 -1.69 3.98 5.61
CA ASN A 110 -1.73 2.98 6.68
C ASN A 110 -2.86 2.00 6.39
N HIS A 111 -2.50 0.74 6.19
CA HIS A 111 -3.43 -0.35 5.93
C HIS A 111 -3.19 -1.47 6.92
N THR A 112 -4.27 -2.08 7.41
CA THR A 112 -4.18 -3.16 8.38
C THR A 112 -4.78 -4.42 7.79
N ALA A 113 -3.99 -5.49 7.68
CA ALA A 113 -4.50 -6.82 7.40
C ALA A 113 -4.80 -7.56 8.70
N THR A 114 -6.02 -8.03 8.81
CA THR A 114 -6.44 -8.98 9.85
C THR A 114 -6.55 -10.35 9.20
N VAL A 115 -5.73 -11.28 9.67
CA VAL A 115 -5.70 -12.67 9.22
C VAL A 115 -6.36 -13.53 10.28
N VAL A 116 -7.35 -14.29 9.86
CA VAL A 116 -8.00 -15.35 10.63
C VAL A 116 -7.86 -16.67 9.85
N PRO A 117 -8.13 -17.84 10.45
CA PRO A 117 -7.82 -19.14 9.85
C PRO A 117 -8.40 -19.38 8.45
N PHE A 118 -9.50 -18.70 8.13
CA PHE A 118 -10.28 -18.86 6.90
C PHE A 118 -10.46 -17.57 6.09
N ALA A 119 -9.94 -16.42 6.54
CA ALA A 119 -10.04 -15.17 5.81
C ALA A 119 -8.83 -14.24 6.06
N VAL A 120 -8.48 -13.45 5.05
CA VAL A 120 -7.60 -12.29 5.17
C VAL A 120 -8.45 -11.07 4.85
N THR A 121 -8.49 -10.07 5.73
CA THR A 121 -9.24 -8.84 5.51
C THR A 121 -8.30 -7.66 5.63
N VAL A 122 -8.14 -6.91 4.54
CA VAL A 122 -7.33 -5.69 4.53
C VAL A 122 -8.24 -4.47 4.70
N ALA A 123 -8.14 -3.82 5.85
CA ALA A 123 -8.81 -2.56 6.12
C ALA A 123 -7.92 -1.39 5.68
N LYS A 124 -8.46 -0.51 4.83
CA LYS A 124 -7.81 0.73 4.42
C LYS A 124 -8.06 1.79 5.48
N THR A 125 -7.07 2.09 6.31
CA THR A 125 -7.24 3.00 7.46
C THR A 125 -6.99 4.46 7.08
N ASN A 126 -6.28 4.74 5.98
CA ASN A 126 -6.09 6.09 5.39
C ASN A 126 -5.83 6.04 3.88
#